data_AF-A0A1V4I297-F1
#
_entry.id   AF-A0A1V4I297-F1
#
_cell.length_a   1.000
_cell.length_b   1.000
_cell.length_c   1.000
_cell.angle_alpha   90.00
_cell.angle_beta   90.00
_cell.angle_gamma   90.00
#
_symmetry.space_group_name_H-M   'P 1'
#
loop_
_entity.id
_entity.type
_entity.pdbx_description
1 polymer ?
#
loop_
_entity_poly.entity_id
_entity_poly.type
_entity_poly.pdbx_seq_one_letter_code
_entity_poly.pdbx_strand_id
1 'polypeptide(L)'
;MSKNIAFKLPLKVVENNTADAWVGQGVEPHLQPRAEPAAPAERMKRLTIDVSESLHARIKVDCARRGAKIADEVRELLERHFPTLS
;
A
#
# COMPACT_ATOMS: atom_id res chain seq x y z
N MET A 1 54.63 -0.51 -26.74
CA MET A 1 54.02 -1.66 -27.42
C MET A 1 52.58 -1.81 -26.95
N SER A 2 51.62 -1.25 -27.69
CA SER A 2 50.19 -1.32 -27.38
C SER A 2 49.59 -2.59 -28.00
N LYS A 3 49.34 -3.61 -27.18
CA LYS A 3 48.55 -4.77 -27.61
C LYS A 3 47.08 -4.40 -27.53
N ASN A 4 46.54 -3.96 -28.66
CA ASN A 4 45.12 -3.70 -28.83
C ASN A 4 44.38 -5.05 -28.91
N ILE A 5 43.49 -5.33 -27.95
CA ILE A 5 42.69 -6.56 -27.94
C ILE A 5 41.26 -6.16 -28.30
N ALA A 6 40.87 -6.45 -29.54
CA ALA A 6 39.52 -6.17 -30.03
C ALA A 6 38.52 -7.15 -29.40
N PHE A 7 37.73 -6.67 -28.44
CA PHE A 7 36.56 -7.39 -27.94
C PHE A 7 35.45 -7.33 -28.99
N LYS A 8 35.32 -8.38 -29.80
CA LYS A 8 34.12 -8.59 -30.62
C LYS A 8 33.00 -9.11 -29.72
N LEU A 9 31.95 -8.30 -29.56
CA LEU A 9 30.69 -8.70 -28.92
C LEU A 9 29.93 -9.65 -29.86
N PRO A 10 29.58 -10.88 -29.46
CA PRO A 10 28.54 -11.64 -30.15
C PRO A 10 27.17 -11.36 -29.53
N LEU A 11 26.17 -11.38 -30.42
CA LEU A 11 24.76 -11.66 -30.16
C LEU A 11 23.90 -10.52 -29.57
N LYS A 12 23.06 -9.99 -30.48
CA LYS A 12 21.68 -9.58 -30.30
C LYS A 12 21.34 -8.98 -28.93
N VAL A 13 21.39 -7.66 -28.86
CA VAL A 13 20.66 -6.90 -27.83
C VAL A 13 19.17 -7.22 -28.01
N VAL A 14 18.67 -8.13 -27.19
CA VAL A 14 17.26 -8.16 -26.85
C VAL A 14 17.07 -6.95 -25.94
N GLU A 15 16.33 -5.96 -26.42
CA GLU A 15 15.92 -4.80 -25.65
C GLU A 15 15.07 -5.24 -24.45
N ASN A 16 15.74 -5.55 -23.35
CA ASN A 16 15.12 -5.51 -22.03
C ASN A 16 15.69 -4.27 -21.35
N ASN A 17 15.27 -3.10 -21.83
CA ASN A 17 15.64 -1.81 -21.27
C ASN A 17 15.02 -1.69 -19.88
N THR A 18 15.90 -1.66 -18.89
CA THR A 18 15.74 -1.81 -17.45
C THR A 18 15.02 -0.64 -16.76
N ALA A 19 14.26 0.19 -17.49
CA ALA A 19 13.67 1.44 -17.00
C ALA A 19 12.21 1.33 -16.49
N ASP A 20 11.31 0.58 -17.12
CA ASP A 20 9.87 0.57 -16.74
C ASP A 20 9.56 -0.45 -15.61
N ALA A 21 10.44 -1.43 -15.44
CA ALA A 21 10.48 -2.33 -14.29
C ALA A 21 10.62 -1.59 -12.93
N TRP A 22 10.98 -0.30 -12.94
CA TRP A 22 11.11 0.54 -11.74
C TRP A 22 9.80 1.14 -11.19
N VAL A 23 8.71 1.26 -11.97
CA VAL A 23 7.54 2.07 -11.56
C VAL A 23 6.33 1.24 -11.09
N GLY A 24 6.20 -0.01 -11.52
CA GLY A 24 5.03 -0.86 -11.21
C GLY A 24 5.10 -1.66 -9.90
N GLN A 25 6.26 -1.75 -9.25
CA GLN A 25 6.48 -2.53 -8.01
C GLN A 25 6.39 -1.67 -6.74
N GLY A 26 5.55 -0.64 -6.74
CA GLY A 26 5.26 0.12 -5.54
C GLY A 26 4.59 -0.76 -4.48
N VAL A 27 5.37 -1.15 -3.47
CA VAL A 27 4.95 -1.60 -2.13
C VAL A 27 4.33 -3.00 -2.07
N GLU A 28 5.25 -3.97 -2.03
CA GLU A 28 5.24 -5.22 -1.25
C GLU A 28 3.89 -5.79 -0.75
N PRO A 29 3.51 -7.02 -1.20
CA PRO A 29 2.48 -7.83 -0.53
C PRO A 29 2.87 -8.27 0.89
N HIS A 30 4.04 -7.82 1.35
CA HIS A 30 4.71 -7.98 2.62
C HIS A 30 3.99 -7.77 3.95
N LEU A 31 3.25 -6.67 4.04
CA LEU A 31 2.69 -6.17 5.29
C LEU A 31 1.35 -6.83 5.62
N GLN A 32 1.19 -8.10 5.25
CA GLN A 32 0.06 -8.93 5.62
C GLN A 32 0.33 -9.53 7.01
N PRO A 33 -0.25 -9.02 8.11
CA PRO A 33 -0.53 -9.90 9.22
C PRO A 33 -1.54 -10.92 8.68
N ARG A 34 -1.06 -12.15 8.43
CA ARG A 34 -1.90 -13.33 8.20
C ARG A 34 -2.72 -13.54 9.48
N ALA A 35 -3.89 -12.94 9.54
CA ALA A 35 -4.91 -13.31 10.51
C ALA A 35 -5.65 -14.55 9.96
N GLU A 36 -5.84 -15.52 10.85
CA GLU A 36 -6.59 -16.77 10.67
C GLU A 36 -7.98 -16.59 10.03
N PRO A 37 -8.60 -17.66 9.50
CA PRO A 37 -9.92 -17.58 8.88
C PRO A 37 -10.99 -17.27 9.94
N ALA A 38 -11.17 -15.99 10.23
CA ALA A 38 -12.15 -15.49 11.16
C ALA A 38 -13.47 -15.19 10.44
N ALA A 39 -14.42 -16.13 10.55
CA ALA A 39 -15.84 -15.96 10.24
C ALA A 39 -16.14 -15.53 8.77
N PRO A 40 -17.41 -15.60 8.30
CA PRO A 40 -17.77 -14.88 7.09
C PRO A 40 -17.55 -13.39 7.35
N ALA A 41 -16.39 -12.87 6.96
CA ALA A 41 -16.10 -11.44 7.00
C ALA A 41 -17.22 -10.74 6.23
N GLU A 42 -18.02 -9.96 6.94
CA GLU A 42 -19.07 -9.17 6.33
C GLU A 42 -18.47 -8.37 5.17
N ARG A 43 -19.15 -8.38 4.03
CA ARG A 43 -18.60 -7.75 2.81
C ARG A 43 -18.33 -6.28 3.08
N MET A 44 -17.05 -5.93 3.20
CA MET A 44 -16.63 -4.54 3.41
C MET A 44 -17.07 -3.68 2.22
N LYS A 45 -17.93 -2.70 2.48
CA LYS A 45 -18.30 -1.67 1.49
C LYS A 45 -17.35 -0.48 1.60
N ARG A 46 -16.95 0.09 0.45
CA ARG A 46 -16.13 1.30 0.40
C ARG A 46 -16.99 2.50 0.77
N LEU A 47 -16.55 3.28 1.75
CA LEU A 47 -17.18 4.54 2.14
C LEU A 47 -16.28 5.69 1.67
N THR A 48 -16.80 6.52 0.76
CA THR A 48 -16.13 7.74 0.31
C THR A 48 -16.74 8.92 1.06
N ILE A 49 -15.93 9.63 1.83
CA ILE A 49 -16.33 10.84 2.54
C ILE A 49 -15.37 11.97 2.22
N ASP A 50 -15.89 13.18 2.18
CA ASP A 50 -15.09 14.39 2.11
C ASP A 50 -14.95 14.98 3.51
N VAL A 51 -13.74 15.37 3.88
CA VAL A 51 -13.42 15.95 5.19
C VAL A 51 -12.47 17.12 4.98
N SER A 52 -12.58 18.15 5.83
CA SER A 52 -11.68 19.31 5.73
C SER A 52 -10.22 18.91 5.97
N GLU A 53 -9.30 19.61 5.30
CA GLU A 53 -7.86 19.36 5.40
C GLU A 53 -7.37 19.35 6.86
N SER A 54 -7.87 20.29 7.67
CA SER A 54 -7.46 20.44 9.06
C SER A 54 -8.00 19.30 9.93
N LEU A 55 -9.14 18.71 9.59
CA LEU A 55 -9.66 17.54 10.26
C LEU A 55 -8.84 16.30 9.89
N HIS A 56 -8.57 16.09 8.61
CA HIS A 56 -7.77 14.97 8.13
C HIS A 56 -6.35 14.99 8.72
N ALA A 57 -5.70 16.16 8.78
CA ALA A 57 -4.39 16.32 9.38
C ALA A 57 -4.37 15.92 10.87
N ARG A 58 -5.37 16.36 11.65
CA ARG A 58 -5.50 15.99 13.07
C ARG A 58 -5.68 14.49 13.23
N ILE A 59 -6.61 13.89 12.49
CA ILE A 59 -6.86 12.43 12.53
C ILE A 59 -5.58 11.66 12.20
N LYS A 60 -4.85 12.06 11.15
CA LYS A 60 -3.61 11.40 10.74
C LYS A 60 -2.53 11.46 11.83
N VAL A 61 -2.34 12.62 12.46
CA VAL A 61 -1.37 12.79 13.55
C VAL A 61 -1.75 11.95 14.77
N ASP A 62 -3.02 11.97 15.15
CA ASP A 62 -3.54 11.19 16.27
C ASP A 62 -3.38 9.68 16.05
N CYS A 63 -3.73 9.18 14.86
CA CYS A 63 -3.57 7.78 14.50
C CYS A 63 -2.10 7.36 14.48
N ALA A 64 -1.21 8.21 13.95
CA ALA A 64 0.23 7.96 13.94
C ALA A 64 0.82 7.86 15.35
N ARG A 65 0.33 8.68 16.29
CA ARG A 65 0.72 8.60 17.72
C ARG A 65 0.26 7.31 18.38
N ARG A 66 -0.93 6.82 18.03
CA ARG A 66 -1.52 5.58 18.56
C ARG A 66 -1.00 4.31 17.88
N GLY A 67 -0.29 4.43 16.76
CA GLY A 67 0.14 3.29 15.94
C GLY A 67 -1.02 2.56 15.25
N ALA A 68 -2.17 3.22 15.10
CA ALA A 68 -3.38 2.66 14.50
C ALA A 68 -3.57 3.15 13.06
N LYS A 69 -4.30 2.37 12.25
CA LYS A 69 -4.67 2.80 10.89
C LYS A 69 -5.92 3.67 10.98
N ILE A 70 -5.93 4.74 10.19
CA ILE A 70 -7.08 5.66 10.09
C ILE A 70 -8.38 4.89 9.76
N ALA A 71 -8.30 3.88 8.88
CA ALA A 71 -9.46 3.08 8.51
C ALA A 71 -10.06 2.28 9.67
N ASP A 72 -9.23 1.78 10.58
CA ASP A 72 -9.69 1.00 11.73
C ASP A 72 -10.29 1.92 12.81
N GLU A 73 -9.68 3.08 13.05
CA GLU A 73 -10.24 4.10 13.97
C GLU A 73 -11.58 4.66 13.47
N VAL A 74 -11.71 4.91 12.16
CA VAL A 74 -12.97 5.34 11.55
C VAL A 74 -14.01 4.23 11.62
N ARG A 75 -13.62 2.96 11.45
CA ARG A 75 -14.54 1.82 11.62
C ARG A 75 -15.07 1.75 13.05
N GLU A 76 -14.18 1.82 14.04
CA GLU A 76 -14.56 1.79 15.45
C GLU A 76 -15.47 2.97 15.82
N LEU A 77 -15.17 4.17 15.31
CA LEU A 77 -16.02 5.35 15.50
C LEU A 77 -17.42 5.12 14.91
N LEU A 78 -17.52 4.57 13.70
CA LEU A 78 -18.79 4.27 13.06
C LEU A 78 -19.57 3.18 13.81
N GLU A 79 -18.92 2.13 14.30
CA GLU A 79 -19.56 1.06 15.09
C GLU A 79 -20.12 1.58 16.42
N ARG A 80 -19.40 2.50 17.08
CA ARG A 80 -19.88 3.17 18.31
C ARG A 80 -21.08 4.07 18.05
N HIS A 81 -21.11 4.78 16.93
CA HIS A 81 -22.19 5.71 16.57
C HIS A 81 -23.43 5.01 15.99
N PHE A 82 -23.24 3.90 15.28
CA PHE A 82 -24.30 3.10 14.68
C PHE A 82 -24.26 1.68 15.24
N PRO A 83 -24.59 1.50 16.54
CA PRO A 83 -24.73 0.14 17.07
C PRO A 83 -25.82 -0.58 16.28
N THR A 84 -25.65 -1.87 16.03
CA THR A 84 -26.75 -2.74 15.60
C THR A 84 -27.84 -2.62 16.65
N LEU A 85 -28.92 -1.89 16.32
CA LEU A 85 -30.12 -1.85 17.14
C LEU A 85 -30.57 -3.30 17.36
N SER A 86 -30.47 -3.74 18.61
CA SER A 86 -31.13 -4.94 19.08
C SER A 86 -32.64 -4.78 19.04
#